data_AF-B0EGW9-F1
#
_entry.id   AF-B0EGW9-F1
#
_cell.length_a   1.000
_cell.length_b   1.000
_cell.length_c   1.000
_cell.angle_alpha   90.00
_cell.angle_beta   90.00
_cell.angle_gamma   90.00
#
_symmetry.space_group_name_H-M   'P 1'
#
loop_
_entity.id
_entity.type
_entity.pdbx_description
1 polymer ?
#
loop_
_entity_poly.entity_id
_entity_poly.type
_entity_poly.pdbx_seq_one_letter_code
_entity_poly.pdbx_strand_id
1 'polypeptide(L)'
;MTNLSVFIPVSPLFYEQVDGQVIYPIKDKMIVRESPINDNSIPPGRRYRQNELTQQISNIENEIFRITQVIKDSRSNSPNLQLYYNSKLNNLKSILHQKQKHLLRLQKNVIVQKSIRNKKRSIETQDN
;
A
#
# COMPACT_ATOMS: atom_id res chain seq x y z
N MET A 1 34.81 9.13 14.69
CA MET A 1 34.37 7.97 15.49
C MET A 1 33.16 7.35 14.80
N THR A 2 33.32 6.19 14.18
CA THR A 2 32.31 5.53 13.35
C THR A 2 31.49 4.53 14.20
N ASN A 3 30.21 4.82 14.41
CA ASN A 3 29.24 3.87 14.98
C ASN A 3 28.79 2.92 13.86
N LEU A 4 29.44 1.76 13.77
CA LEU A 4 28.94 0.61 13.01
C LEU A 4 27.90 -0.10 13.86
N SER A 5 26.62 0.01 13.49
CA SER A 5 25.53 -0.76 14.11
C SER A 5 25.74 -2.25 13.80
N VAL A 6 26.20 -3.00 14.80
CA VAL A 6 26.37 -4.45 14.75
C VAL A 6 24.99 -5.08 14.55
N PHE A 7 24.81 -5.78 13.43
CA PHE A 7 23.65 -6.64 13.20
C PHE A 7 23.83 -7.90 14.05
N ILE A 8 23.01 -8.06 15.09
CA ILE A 8 23.01 -9.25 15.95
C ILE A 8 21.92 -10.20 15.42
N PRO A 9 22.29 -11.37 14.85
CA PRO A 9 21.28 -12.34 14.43
C PRO A 9 20.68 -13.01 15.66
N VAL A 10 19.36 -12.92 15.81
CA VAL A 10 18.62 -13.58 16.89
C VAL A 10 18.31 -15.02 16.47
N SER A 11 18.57 -15.98 17.36
CA SER A 11 18.37 -17.42 17.13
C SER A 11 16.89 -17.75 16.88
N PRO A 12 16.56 -18.64 15.92
CA PRO A 12 15.18 -19.00 15.58
C PRO A 12 14.41 -19.71 16.71
N LEU A 13 15.08 -20.13 17.78
CA LEU A 13 14.46 -20.74 18.97
C LEU A 13 13.64 -19.74 19.82
N PHE A 14 13.75 -18.44 19.58
CA PHE A 14 12.99 -17.40 20.29
C PHE A 14 11.77 -16.89 19.49
N TYR A 15 11.42 -17.53 18.37
CA TYR A 15 10.27 -17.14 17.53
C TYR A 15 8.96 -17.88 17.85
N GLU A 16 8.95 -18.79 18.82
CA GLU A 16 7.70 -19.39 19.29
C GLU A 16 7.21 -18.67 20.53
N GLN A 17 6.48 -17.56 20.34
CA GLN A 17 5.40 -17.05 21.21
C GLN A 17 5.01 -15.61 20.86
N VAL A 18 4.58 -15.36 19.62
CA VAL A 18 3.69 -14.22 19.34
C VAL A 18 2.60 -14.62 18.33
N ASP A 19 2.07 -15.84 18.44
CA ASP A 19 0.89 -16.26 17.65
C ASP A 19 -0.03 -17.24 18.43
N GLY A 20 0.07 -17.23 19.75
CA GLY A 20 -0.73 -18.13 20.58
C GLY A 20 -0.89 -17.61 22.00
N GLN A 21 -1.80 -16.64 22.20
CA GLN A 21 -2.51 -16.62 23.48
C GLN A 21 -3.46 -17.83 23.52
N VAL A 22 -2.89 -19.01 23.75
CA VAL A 22 -3.64 -20.16 24.24
C VAL A 22 -3.90 -19.88 25.71
N ILE A 23 -4.98 -19.15 25.97
CA ILE A 23 -5.58 -19.10 27.30
C ILE A 23 -6.22 -20.47 27.49
N TYR A 24 -5.63 -21.30 28.34
CA TYR A 24 -6.25 -22.55 28.79
C TYR A 24 -7.64 -22.24 29.36
N PRO A 25 -8.71 -22.93 28.93
CA PRO A 25 -10.05 -22.63 29.40
C PRO A 25 -10.20 -23.09 30.85
N ILE A 26 -10.39 -22.13 31.76
CA ILE A 26 -10.93 -22.40 33.10
C ILE A 26 -12.45 -22.47 32.94
N LYS A 27 -12.98 -23.69 33.02
CA LYS A 27 -14.39 -24.07 33.26
C LYS A 27 -15.48 -23.42 32.36
N ASP A 28 -16.02 -24.25 31.48
CA ASP A 28 -17.42 -24.28 31.02
C ASP A 28 -18.05 -23.09 30.30
N LYS A 29 -17.26 -22.24 29.64
CA LYS A 29 -17.78 -21.42 28.53
C LYS A 29 -16.81 -21.41 27.37
N MET A 30 -17.08 -22.25 26.37
CA MET A 30 -16.47 -22.09 25.04
C MET A 30 -16.93 -20.73 24.50
N ILE A 31 -16.09 -19.71 24.67
CA ILE A 31 -16.23 -18.48 23.90
C ILE A 31 -15.65 -18.79 22.53
N VAL A 32 -16.52 -19.22 21.62
CA VAL A 32 -16.21 -19.22 20.19
C VAL A 32 -15.99 -17.76 19.82
N ARG A 33 -14.72 -17.33 19.80
CA ARG A 33 -14.36 -16.07 19.17
C ARG A 33 -14.58 -16.28 17.68
N GLU A 34 -15.59 -15.63 17.14
CA GLU A 34 -15.72 -15.48 15.70
C GLU A 34 -14.42 -14.82 15.19
N SER A 35 -13.78 -15.47 14.22
CA SER A 35 -12.62 -14.91 13.54
C SER A 35 -12.99 -13.52 13.03
N PRO A 36 -12.22 -12.46 13.33
CA PRO A 36 -12.51 -11.11 12.84
C PRO A 36 -12.32 -11.00 11.32
N ILE A 37 -11.88 -12.07 10.68
CA ILE A 37 -11.70 -12.18 9.23
C ILE A 37 -13.01 -12.73 8.66
N ASN A 38 -13.88 -11.82 8.28
CA ASN A 38 -14.99 -12.13 7.40
C ASN A 38 -14.38 -12.47 6.01
N ASP A 39 -14.41 -13.74 5.62
CA ASP A 39 -13.90 -14.22 4.32
C ASP A 39 -14.57 -13.51 3.11
N ASN A 40 -15.65 -12.76 3.34
CA ASN A 40 -16.37 -11.99 2.33
C ASN A 40 -15.77 -10.62 2.00
N SER A 41 -14.74 -10.13 2.70
CA SER A 41 -14.25 -8.75 2.53
C SER A 41 -12.82 -8.63 2.00
N ILE A 42 -12.20 -9.71 1.52
CA ILE A 42 -10.90 -9.63 0.86
C ILE A 42 -11.18 -9.37 -0.63
N PRO A 43 -11.04 -8.13 -1.13
CA PRO A 43 -11.35 -7.87 -2.51
C PRO A 43 -10.34 -8.61 -3.40
N PRO A 44 -10.79 -9.14 -4.56
CA PRO A 44 -10.03 -10.13 -5.30
C PRO A 44 -8.81 -9.50 -5.98
N GLY A 45 -7.63 -9.84 -5.47
CA GLY A 45 -6.38 -9.84 -6.23
C GLY A 45 -5.78 -8.49 -6.65
N ARG A 46 -4.72 -8.59 -7.47
CA ARG A 46 -3.85 -7.47 -7.87
C ARG A 46 -4.54 -6.41 -8.72
N ARG A 47 -5.56 -6.79 -9.52
CA ARG A 47 -6.31 -5.85 -10.38
C ARG A 47 -7.13 -4.86 -9.55
N TYR A 48 -7.74 -5.32 -8.45
CA TYR A 48 -8.46 -4.46 -7.52
C TYR A 48 -7.55 -3.39 -6.92
N ARG A 49 -6.35 -3.78 -6.45
CA ARG A 49 -5.33 -2.84 -5.93
C ARG A 49 -4.87 -1.80 -6.95
N GLN A 50 -4.74 -2.17 -8.23
CA GLN A 50 -4.42 -1.20 -9.28
C GLN A 50 -5.57 -0.23 -9.53
N ASN A 51 -6.81 -0.72 -9.56
CA ASN A 51 -8.00 0.11 -9.78
C ASN A 51 -8.22 1.11 -8.63
N GLU A 52 -8.04 0.65 -7.39
CA GLU A 52 -8.11 1.51 -6.21
C GLU A 52 -7.02 2.59 -6.24
N LEU A 53 -5.78 2.23 -6.61
CA LEU A 53 -4.69 3.21 -6.77
C LEU A 53 -4.98 4.22 -7.87
N THR A 54 -5.53 3.81 -9.01
CA THR A 54 -5.92 4.74 -10.07
C THR A 54 -7.02 5.70 -9.63
N GLN A 55 -7.99 5.21 -8.84
CA GLN A 55 -9.04 6.06 -8.28
C GLN A 55 -8.48 7.07 -7.28
N GLN A 56 -7.57 6.63 -6.39
CA GLN A 56 -6.89 7.52 -5.45
C GLN A 56 -6.03 8.58 -6.15
N ILE A 57 -5.34 8.22 -7.24
CA ILE A 57 -4.59 9.17 -8.08
C ILE A 57 -5.53 10.22 -8.65
N SER A 58 -6.64 9.80 -9.28
CA SER A 58 -7.63 10.72 -9.87
C SER A 58 -8.24 11.67 -8.83
N ASN A 59 -8.53 11.18 -7.63
CA ASN A 59 -9.04 12.01 -6.54
C ASN A 59 -8.04 13.09 -6.11
N ILE A 60 -6.75 12.75 -6.02
CA ILE A 60 -5.70 13.72 -5.66
C ILE A 60 -5.52 14.76 -6.78
N GLU A 61 -5.54 14.34 -8.03
CA GLU A 61 -5.46 15.26 -9.18
C GLU A 61 -6.62 16.26 -9.18
N ASN A 62 -7.84 15.78 -8.90
CA ASN A 62 -9.02 16.62 -8.75
C ASN A 62 -8.89 17.61 -7.57
N GLU A 63 -8.33 17.16 -6.44
CA GLU A 63 -8.11 18.04 -5.29
C GLU A 63 -7.05 19.12 -5.57
N ILE A 64 -5.95 18.75 -6.22
CA ILE A 64 -4.92 19.70 -6.69
C ILE A 64 -5.55 20.73 -7.63
N PHE A 65 -6.37 20.28 -8.58
CA PHE A 65 -7.06 21.17 -9.50
C PHE A 65 -7.95 22.17 -8.76
N ARG A 66 -8.80 21.69 -7.84
CA ARG A 66 -9.68 22.54 -7.02
C ARG A 66 -8.91 23.57 -6.22
N ILE A 67 -7.85 23.17 -5.52
CA ILE A 67 -7.02 24.11 -4.73
C ILE A 67 -6.36 25.13 -5.65
N THR A 68 -5.89 24.72 -6.83
CA THR A 68 -5.27 25.63 -7.80
C THR A 68 -6.26 26.67 -8.31
N GLN A 69 -7.52 26.30 -8.53
CA GLN A 69 -8.57 27.26 -8.89
C GLN A 69 -8.87 28.23 -7.75
N VAL A 70 -9.01 27.73 -6.52
CA VAL A 70 -9.21 28.57 -5.34
C VAL A 70 -8.13 29.64 -5.22
N ILE A 71 -6.84 29.27 -5.40
CA ILE A 71 -5.72 30.23 -5.36
C ILE A 71 -5.82 31.28 -6.48
N LYS A 72 -6.26 30.89 -7.69
CA LYS A 72 -6.37 31.80 -8.84
C LYS A 72 -7.52 32.79 -8.70
N ASP A 73 -8.65 32.34 -8.20
CA ASP A 73 -9.88 33.15 -8.11
C ASP A 73 -9.85 34.12 -6.93
N SER A 74 -9.05 33.82 -5.92
CA SER A 74 -8.87 34.68 -4.75
C SER A 74 -7.94 35.86 -5.02
N ARG A 75 -8.52 36.99 -5.44
CA ARG A 75 -7.81 38.29 -5.60
C ARG A 75 -7.28 38.89 -4.29
N SER A 76 -7.60 38.33 -3.12
CA SER A 76 -7.31 38.90 -1.80
C SER A 76 -6.99 37.85 -0.72
N ASN A 77 -6.29 36.77 -1.08
CA ASN A 77 -5.86 35.81 -0.05
C ASN A 77 -4.89 36.47 0.94
N SER A 78 -5.20 36.35 2.23
CA SER A 78 -4.26 36.61 3.31
C SER A 78 -2.97 35.80 3.06
N PRO A 79 -1.77 36.37 3.28
CA PRO A 79 -0.50 35.67 3.11
C PRO A 79 -0.47 34.31 3.81
N ASN A 80 -1.09 34.20 4.99
CA ASN A 80 -1.18 32.96 5.75
C ASN A 80 -2.01 31.87 5.05
N LEU A 81 -3.09 32.27 4.37
CA LEU A 81 -3.95 31.35 3.64
C LEU A 81 -3.26 30.84 2.37
N GLN A 82 -2.48 31.70 1.71
CA GLN A 82 -1.68 31.32 0.56
C GLN A 82 -0.56 30.33 0.94
N LEU A 83 0.12 30.55 2.07
CA LEU A 83 1.11 29.62 2.62
C LEU A 83 0.49 28.25 2.94
N TYR A 84 -0.70 28.24 3.55
CA TYR A 84 -1.43 27.00 3.82
C TYR A 84 -1.73 26.21 2.54
N TYR A 85 -2.31 26.85 1.52
CA TYR A 85 -2.64 26.16 0.27
C TYR A 85 -1.40 25.69 -0.49
N ASN A 86 -0.32 26.47 -0.49
CA ASN A 86 0.95 26.07 -1.10
C ASN A 86 1.56 24.83 -0.41
N SER A 87 1.54 24.81 0.93
CA SER A 87 1.98 23.65 1.71
C SER A 87 1.13 22.41 1.40
N LYS A 88 -0.20 22.57 1.38
CA LYS A 88 -1.14 21.49 1.04
C LYS A 88 -0.91 20.96 -0.37
N LEU A 89 -0.71 21.83 -1.36
CA LEU A 89 -0.41 21.45 -2.74
C LEU A 89 0.90 20.65 -2.84
N ASN A 90 1.95 21.07 -2.15
CA ASN A 90 3.23 20.37 -2.16
C ASN A 90 3.10 18.95 -1.56
N ASN A 91 2.33 18.82 -0.48
CA ASN A 91 2.04 17.51 0.11
C ASN A 91 1.26 16.62 -0.87
N LEU A 92 0.17 17.13 -1.45
CA LEU A 92 -0.63 16.39 -2.44
C LEU A 92 0.20 15.95 -3.65
N LYS A 93 1.08 16.81 -4.18
CA LYS A 93 2.01 16.46 -5.27
C LYS A 93 2.98 15.34 -4.87
N SER A 94 3.51 15.37 -3.65
CA SER A 94 4.37 14.30 -3.14
C SER A 94 3.63 12.97 -3.05
N ILE A 95 2.43 12.96 -2.47
CA ILE A 95 1.59 11.76 -2.37
C ILE A 95 1.23 11.22 -3.75
N LEU A 96 0.83 12.12 -4.68
CA LEU A 96 0.51 11.76 -6.06
C LEU A 96 1.68 11.04 -6.73
N HIS A 97 2.89 11.61 -6.64
CA HIS A 97 4.09 11.01 -7.22
C HIS A 97 4.39 9.63 -6.61
N GLN A 98 4.24 9.45 -5.30
CA GLN A 98 4.42 8.15 -4.65
C GLN A 98 3.42 7.11 -5.16
N LYS A 99 2.13 7.47 -5.28
CA LYS A 99 1.09 6.57 -5.77
C LYS A 99 1.29 6.20 -7.25
N GLN A 100 1.63 7.17 -8.10
CA GLN A 100 1.98 6.92 -9.51
C GLN A 100 3.17 5.97 -9.63
N LYS A 101 4.24 6.18 -8.85
CA LYS A 101 5.40 5.27 -8.80
C LYS A 101 5.01 3.86 -8.35
N HIS A 102 4.12 3.74 -7.36
CA HIS A 102 3.63 2.45 -6.89
C HIS A 102 2.81 1.73 -7.96
N LEU A 103 1.91 2.43 -8.65
CA LEU A 103 1.12 1.88 -9.76
C LEU A 103 2.02 1.34 -10.88
N LEU A 104 3.05 2.11 -11.28
CA LEU A 104 4.03 1.69 -12.29
C LEU A 104 4.77 0.41 -11.87
N ARG A 105 5.16 0.28 -10.59
CA ARG A 105 5.78 -0.96 -10.08
C ARG A 105 4.84 -2.15 -10.20
N LEU A 106 3.56 -1.99 -9.84
CA LEU A 106 2.58 -3.06 -9.97
C LEU A 106 2.37 -3.47 -11.44
N GLN A 107 2.32 -2.51 -12.36
CA GLN A 107 2.20 -2.78 -13.80
C GLN A 107 3.43 -3.52 -14.36
N LYS A 108 4.64 -3.09 -14.00
CA LYS A 108 5.89 -3.78 -14.39
C LYS A 108 5.93 -5.21 -13.86
N ASN A 109 5.54 -5.43 -12.61
CA ASN A 109 5.48 -6.77 -12.02
C ASN A 109 4.51 -7.69 -12.76
N VAL A 110 3.40 -7.16 -13.31
CA VAL A 110 2.47 -7.93 -14.15
C VAL A 110 3.14 -8.36 -15.45
N ILE A 111 3.87 -7.46 -16.12
CA ILE A 111 4.57 -7.76 -17.38
C ILE A 111 5.62 -8.85 -17.17
N VAL A 112 6.45 -8.71 -16.13
CA VAL A 112 7.49 -9.70 -15.80
C VAL A 112 6.89 -11.06 -15.48
N GLN A 113 5.80 -11.11 -14.70
CA GLN A 113 5.15 -12.39 -14.40
C GLN A 113 4.53 -13.04 -15.64
N LYS A 114 3.97 -12.25 -16.57
CA LYS A 114 3.48 -12.75 -17.85
C LYS A 114 4.62 -13.33 -18.70
N SER A 115 5.77 -12.65 -18.77
CA SER A 115 6.91 -13.15 -19.55
C SER A 115 7.49 -14.45 -18.97
N ILE A 116 7.63 -14.54 -17.65
CA ILE A 116 8.05 -15.78 -16.97
C ILE A 116 7.08 -16.92 -17.26
N ARG A 117 5.77 -16.67 -17.18
CA ARG A 117 4.74 -17.69 -17.48
C ARG A 117 4.83 -18.17 -18.92
N ASN A 118 5.00 -17.26 -19.88
CA ASN A 118 5.11 -17.63 -21.29
C ASN A 118 6.39 -18.44 -21.56
N LYS A 119 7.52 -18.07 -20.95
CA LYS A 119 8.78 -18.81 -21.07
C LYS A 119 8.68 -20.23 -20.49
N LYS A 120 7.98 -20.40 -19.36
CA LYS A 120 7.75 -21.73 -18.78
C LYS A 120 6.94 -22.63 -19.73
N ARG A 121 5.84 -22.10 -20.29
CA ARG A 121 5.01 -22.83 -21.26
C ARG A 121 5.78 -23.22 -22.52
N SER A 122 6.64 -22.34 -23.04
CA SER A 122 7.42 -22.66 -24.24
C SER A 122 8.43 -23.78 -24.02
N ILE A 123 8.98 -23.91 -22.82
CA ILE A 123 9.90 -24.99 -22.45
C ILE A 123 9.13 -26.32 -22.35
N GLU A 124 7.99 -26.32 -21.65
CA GLU A 124 7.12 -27.51 -21.52
C GLU A 124 6.63 -28.07 -22.87
N THR A 125 6.53 -27.23 -23.90
CA THR A 125 6.17 -27.65 -25.27
C THR A 125 7.33 -28.12 -26.13
N GLN A 126 8.59 -27.92 -25.72
CA GLN A 126 9.78 -28.39 -26.45
C GLN A 126 10.28 -29.76 -25.98
N ASP A 127 9.90 -30.16 -24.78
CA ASP A 127 10.27 -31.45 -24.18
C ASP A 127 9.26 -32.58 -24.49
N ASN A 128 8.25 -32.33 -25.34
CA ASN A 128 7.30 -33.30 -25.90
C ASN A 128 7.44 -33.36 -27.42
#